data_AF-A0A979GJX3-F1
#
_entry.id   AF-A0A979GJX3-F1
#
_cell.length_a   1.000
_cell.length_b   1.000
_cell.length_c   1.000
_cell.angle_alpha   90.00
_cell.angle_beta   90.00
_cell.angle_gamma   90.00
#
_symmetry.space_group_name_H-M   'P 1'
#
loop_
_entity.id
_entity.type
_entity.pdbx_description
1 polymer ?
#
loop_
_entity_poly.entity_id
_entity_poly.type
_entity_poly.pdbx_seq_one_letter_code
_entity_poly.pdbx_strand_id
1 'polypeptide(L)'
;MMIPNYGEMCRYGELVSTAFVESTINEVIARRMAKKQQMQWSRKGAHYLLQTRTAVLNNELQDKFASWYPGCTIDAQSRGRLSAMAA
;
A
#
# COMPACT_ATOMS: atom_id res chain seq x y z
N MET A 1 -20.69 -43.06 11.13
CA MET A 1 -19.76 -42.00 10.71
C MET A 1 -19.94 -41.82 9.21
N MET A 2 -20.45 -40.67 8.76
CA MET A 2 -20.72 -40.40 7.35
C MET A 2 -19.46 -39.75 6.75
N ILE A 3 -18.92 -40.31 5.67
CA ILE A 3 -17.77 -39.74 4.97
C ILE A 3 -18.31 -38.68 3.99
N PRO A 4 -17.92 -37.40 4.12
CA PRO A 4 -18.38 -36.35 3.20
C PRO A 4 -17.97 -36.67 1.76
N ASN A 5 -18.92 -36.62 0.82
CA ASN A 5 -18.65 -36.79 -0.60
C ASN A 5 -18.25 -35.43 -1.20
N TYR A 6 -16.94 -35.16 -1.21
CA TYR A 6 -16.37 -33.94 -1.78
C TYR A 6 -16.66 -33.77 -3.29
N GLY A 7 -16.92 -34.87 -4.01
CA GLY A 7 -17.25 -34.85 -5.43
C GLY A 7 -18.61 -34.21 -5.71
N GLU A 8 -19.62 -34.50 -4.88
CA GLU A 8 -20.93 -33.86 -4.97
C GLU A 8 -20.85 -32.38 -4.58
N MET A 9 -20.13 -32.04 -3.50
CA MET A 9 -19.96 -30.65 -3.04
C MET A 9 -19.27 -29.78 -4.11
N CYS A 10 -18.26 -30.30 -4.82
CA CYS A 10 -17.66 -29.62 -5.97
C CYS A 10 -18.67 -29.38 -7.11
N ARG A 11 -19.55 -30.34 -7.41
CA ARG A 11 -20.55 -30.22 -8.49
C ARG A 11 -21.67 -29.24 -8.17
N TYR A 12 -22.03 -29.13 -6.90
CA TYR A 12 -23.03 -28.18 -6.41
C TYR A 12 -22.44 -26.81 -6.02
N GLY A 13 -21.12 -26.63 -6.17
CA GLY A 13 -20.44 -25.37 -5.85
C GLY A 13 -20.43 -25.03 -4.35
N GLU A 14 -20.58 -26.04 -3.50
CA GLU A 14 -20.51 -25.88 -2.05
C GLU A 14 -19.07 -25.64 -1.58
N LEU A 15 -18.91 -25.01 -0.42
CA LEU A 15 -17.59 -24.71 0.14
C LEU A 15 -16.87 -26.00 0.57
N VAL A 16 -16.00 -26.50 -0.31
CA VAL A 16 -15.26 -27.77 -0.13
C VAL A 16 -14.13 -27.65 0.88
N SER A 17 -13.45 -26.49 0.93
CA SER A 17 -12.36 -26.23 1.85
C SER A 17 -12.07 -24.75 2.02
N THR A 18 -11.66 -24.35 3.22
CA THR A 18 -11.12 -23.01 3.55
C THR A 18 -9.67 -22.85 3.12
N ALA A 19 -9.00 -23.91 2.66
CA ALA A 19 -7.56 -23.93 2.36
C ALA A 19 -7.11 -22.83 1.39
N PHE A 20 -7.97 -22.45 0.42
CA PHE A 20 -7.68 -21.37 -0.52
C PHE A 20 -7.70 -19.97 0.16
N VAL A 21 -8.66 -19.75 1.05
CA VAL A 21 -8.75 -18.52 1.84
C VAL A 21 -7.59 -18.45 2.84
N GLU A 22 -7.29 -19.56 3.51
CA GLU A 22 -6.19 -19.68 4.45
C GLU A 22 -4.83 -19.44 3.78
N SER A 23 -4.60 -20.00 2.58
CA SER A 23 -3.35 -19.78 1.85
C SER A 23 -3.18 -18.32 1.42
N THR A 24 -4.26 -17.68 0.97
CA THR A 24 -4.28 -16.25 0.60
C THR A 24 -3.99 -15.36 1.81
N ILE A 25 -4.63 -15.65 2.95
CA ILE A 25 -4.39 -14.92 4.21
C ILE A 25 -2.94 -15.11 4.66
N ASN A 26 -2.42 -16.34 4.61
CA ASN A 26 -1.05 -16.63 5.02
C ASN A 26 -0.04 -15.92 4.12
N GLU A 27 -0.29 -15.81 2.81
CA GLU A 27 0.55 -15.04 1.90
C GLU A 27 0.56 -13.55 2.24
N VAL A 28 -0.61 -12.96 2.50
CA VAL A 28 -0.74 -11.54 2.87
C VAL A 28 -0.05 -11.25 4.21
N ILE A 29 -0.23 -12.11 5.20
CA ILE A 29 0.44 -11.99 6.51
C ILE A 29 1.94 -12.15 6.33
N ALA A 30 2.40 -13.15 5.59
CA ALA A 30 3.83 -13.36 5.36
C ALA A 30 4.48 -12.18 4.64
N ARG A 31 3.80 -11.59 3.65
CA ARG A 31 4.26 -10.38 2.93
C ARG A 31 4.30 -9.15 3.84
N ARG A 32 3.29 -8.93 4.67
CA ARG A 32 3.17 -7.70 5.49
C ARG A 32 3.96 -7.76 6.80
N MET A 33 4.08 -8.94 7.40
CA MET A 33 4.52 -9.09 8.78
C MET A 33 5.83 -9.88 8.90
N ALA A 34 6.06 -10.91 8.06
CA ALA A 34 7.19 -11.83 8.24
C ALA A 34 8.40 -11.58 7.31
N LYS A 35 8.19 -11.19 6.04
CA LYS A 35 9.27 -11.03 5.07
C LYS A 35 9.76 -9.58 4.97
N LYS A 36 10.74 -9.17 5.79
CA LYS A 36 11.63 -7.97 5.67
C LYS A 36 11.03 -6.60 5.27
N GLN A 37 9.73 -6.49 5.06
CA GLN A 37 8.93 -5.31 4.78
C GLN A 37 8.06 -4.94 5.98
N GLN A 38 8.34 -5.53 7.15
CA GLN A 38 7.76 -5.07 8.39
C GLN A 38 8.13 -3.60 8.50
N MET A 39 7.13 -2.74 8.42
CA MET A 39 7.36 -1.31 8.41
C MET A 39 7.94 -0.94 9.77
N GLN A 40 9.26 -0.79 9.81
CA GLN A 40 10.03 -0.39 10.98
C GLN A 40 9.79 1.11 11.17
N TRP A 41 8.57 1.45 11.59
CA TRP A 41 8.22 2.81 11.98
C TRP A 41 9.00 3.15 13.24
N SER A 42 10.17 3.76 13.07
CA SER A 42 10.78 4.47 14.18
C SER A 42 9.86 5.62 14.57
N ARG A 43 9.78 5.95 15.86
CA ARG A 43 9.01 7.12 16.35
C ARG A 43 9.38 8.40 15.58
N LYS A 44 10.66 8.54 15.25
CA LYS A 44 11.21 9.65 14.44
C LYS A 44 10.71 9.60 12.99
N GLY A 45 10.72 8.44 12.35
CA GLY A 45 10.19 8.26 10.99
C GLY A 45 8.69 8.54 10.88
N ALA A 46 7.89 8.06 11.85
CA ALA A 46 6.47 8.35 11.92
C ALA A 46 6.20 9.85 12.13
N HIS A 47 6.99 10.52 12.99
CA HIS A 47 6.89 11.95 13.22
C HIS A 47 7.17 12.76 11.93
N TYR A 48 8.23 12.43 11.19
CA TYR A 48 8.51 13.11 9.92
C TYR A 48 7.45 12.84 8.86
N LEU A 49 6.93 11.61 8.79
CA LEU A 49 5.86 11.30 7.84
C LEU A 49 4.60 12.13 8.12
N LEU A 50 4.25 12.33 9.40
CA LEU A 50 3.16 13.21 9.80
C LEU A 50 3.43 14.67 9.42
N GLN A 51 4.62 15.19 9.71
CA GLN A 51 5.01 16.56 9.34
C GLN A 51 4.93 16.80 7.83
N THR A 52 5.43 15.86 7.02
CA THR A 52 5.37 15.95 5.56
C THR A 52 3.92 15.92 5.08
N ARG A 53 3.06 15.04 5.64
CA ARG A 53 1.64 15.01 5.28
C ARG A 53 0.93 16.33 5.59
N THR A 54 1.16 16.90 6.77
CA THR A 54 0.58 18.19 7.14
C THR A 54 1.07 19.31 6.20
N ALA A 55 2.36 19.33 5.86
CA ALA A 55 2.91 20.31 4.92
C ALA A 55 2.33 20.18 3.50
N VAL A 56 2.02 18.96 3.04
CA VAL A 56 1.32 18.74 1.75
C VAL A 56 -0.10 19.27 1.81
N LEU A 57 -0.85 18.95 2.87
CA LEU A 57 -2.23 19.42 3.04
C LEU A 57 -2.31 20.96 3.12
N ASN A 58 -1.32 21.58 3.75
CA ASN A 58 -1.20 23.04 3.83
C ASN A 58 -0.60 23.68 2.57
N ASN A 59 -0.24 22.91 1.53
CA ASN A 59 0.50 23.36 0.34
C ASN A 59 1.86 24.04 0.61
N GLU A 60 2.40 23.92 1.82
CA GLU A 60 3.69 24.52 2.23
C GLU A 60 4.91 23.65 1.90
N LEU A 61 4.70 22.42 1.41
CA LEU A 61 5.79 21.48 1.19
C LEU A 61 6.84 22.03 0.21
N GLN A 62 6.40 22.69 -0.87
CA GLN A 62 7.28 23.22 -1.89
C GLN A 62 8.15 24.36 -1.36
N ASP A 63 7.57 25.26 -0.56
CA ASP A 63 8.30 26.39 0.03
C ASP A 63 9.34 25.91 1.05
N LYS A 64 8.98 24.94 1.89
CA LYS A 64 9.91 24.31 2.85
C LYS A 64 11.04 23.61 2.11
N PHE A 65 10.72 22.90 1.02
CA PHE A 65 11.72 22.21 0.21
C PHE A 65 12.66 23.19 -0.50
N ALA A 66 12.14 24.29 -1.04
CA ALA A 66 12.94 25.36 -1.66
C ALA A 66 13.86 26.06 -0.63
N SER A 67 13.37 26.26 0.60
CA SER A 67 14.19 26.80 1.69
C SER A 67 15.32 25.86 2.11
N TRP A 68 15.08 24.54 2.13
CA TRP A 68 16.10 23.55 2.49
C TRP A 68 17.11 23.31 1.35
N TYR A 69 16.66 23.40 0.10
CA TYR A 69 17.46 23.14 -1.09
C TYR A 69 17.33 24.28 -2.11
N PRO A 70 18.03 25.42 -1.89
CA PRO A 70 17.90 26.62 -2.72
C PRO A 70 18.39 26.47 -4.18
N GLY A 71 18.95 25.31 -4.56
CA GLY A 71 19.33 24.96 -5.94
C GLY A 71 18.46 23.89 -6.59
N CYS A 72 17.47 23.33 -5.89
CA CYS A 72 16.58 22.31 -6.44
C CYS A 72 15.32 22.97 -6.99
N THR A 73 15.40 23.52 -8.20
CA THR A 73 14.22 23.99 -8.92
C THR A 73 13.43 22.77 -9.38
N ILE A 74 12.37 22.40 -8.64
CA ILE A 74 11.35 21.50 -9.16
C ILE A 74 10.67 22.30 -10.27
N ASP A 75 11.00 22.02 -11.52
CA ASP A 75 10.33 22.60 -12.66
C ASP A 75 8.83 22.32 -12.53
N ALA A 76 8.06 23.38 -12.30
CA ALA A 76 6.60 23.35 -12.23
C ALA A 76 5.94 22.83 -13.54
N GLN A 77 6.75 22.51 -14.55
CA GLN A 77 6.38 22.09 -15.90
C GLN A 77 5.88 20.64 -16.00
N SER A 78 5.98 19.84 -14.94
CA SER A 78 5.40 18.48 -14.92
C SER A 78 3.89 18.44 -14.63
N ARG A 79 3.30 19.52 -14.06
CA ARG A 79 1.87 19.59 -13.75
C ARG A 79 0.98 19.61 -15.00
N GLY A 80 1.51 20.02 -16.15
CA GLY A 80 0.81 20.03 -17.44
C GLY A 80 0.90 18.74 -18.26
N ARG A 81 1.83 17.83 -17.96
CA ARG A 81 2.01 16.59 -18.75
C ARG A 81 1.14 15.42 -18.30
N LEU A 82 0.71 15.40 -17.04
CA LEU A 82 -0.16 14.33 -16.51
C LEU A 82 -1.62 14.45 -16.98
N SER A 83 -2.07 15.65 -17.40
CA SER A 83 -3.42 15.83 -17.98
C SER A 83 -3.51 15.49 -19.47
N ALA A 84 -2.39 15.39 -20.19
CA ALA A 84 -2.36 15.13 -21.63
C ALA A 84 -2.24 13.64 -22.00
N MET A 85 -2.10 12.76 -21.01
CA MET A 85 -2.02 11.30 -21.19
C MET A 85 -3.31 10.56 -20.81
N ALA A 86 -4.41 11.30 -20.60
CA ALA A 86 -5.73 10.79 -20.26
C ALA A 86 -6.81 11.17 -21.30
N ALA A 87 -6.42 11.27 -22.58
CA ALA A 87 -7.31 11.41 -23.72
C ALA A 87 -7.04 10.30 -24.74
#